data_AF-A0A948DQ79-F1
#
_entry.id   AF-A0A948DQ79-F1
#
_cell.length_a   1.000
_cell.length_b   1.000
_cell.length_c   1.000
_cell.angle_alpha   90.00
_cell.angle_beta   90.00
_cell.angle_gamma   90.00
#
_symmetry.space_group_name_H-M   'P 1'
#
loop_
_entity.id
_entity.type
_entity.pdbx_description
1 polymer ?
#
loop_
_entity_poly.entity_id
_entity_poly.type
_entity_poly.pdbx_seq_one_letter_code
_entity_poly.pdbx_strand_id
1 'polypeptide(L)'
;TANRLNKAAIRSLAPLEMARMKKALGITQDKIETFDEFKNFFMNAAKLCIPPFMNGTMDISRENVLHWEFAPKNCFAYKGMKRIGAIDNYECGVIYRLACWFDALGLIYRATPEITTCQMLSGETCGGDFVFKFGQAVAS
;
A
#
# COMPACT_ATOMS: atom_id res chain seq x y z
N THR A 1 -1.90 22.15 1.49
CA THR A 1 -3.05 21.57 0.80
C THR A 1 -3.62 20.43 1.64
N ALA A 2 -4.87 20.02 1.38
CA ALA A 2 -5.49 18.87 2.05
C ALA A 2 -4.70 17.56 1.82
N ASN A 3 -4.15 17.34 0.61
CA ASN A 3 -3.25 16.21 0.35
C ASN A 3 -2.06 16.17 1.29
N ARG A 4 -1.37 17.30 1.48
CA ARG A 4 -0.19 17.38 2.36
C ARG A 4 -0.55 16.97 3.79
N LEU A 5 -1.69 17.45 4.29
CA LEU A 5 -2.16 17.09 5.63
C LEU A 5 -2.52 15.60 5.72
N ASN A 6 -3.26 15.07 4.74
CA ASN A 6 -3.63 13.65 4.70
C ASN A 6 -2.42 12.73 4.62
N LYS A 7 -1.44 13.03 3.75
CA LYS A 7 -0.20 12.26 3.60
C LYS A 7 0.65 12.34 4.87
N ALA A 8 0.71 13.50 5.53
CA ALA A 8 1.40 13.63 6.81
C ALA A 8 0.74 12.77 7.90
N ALA A 9 -0.59 12.81 8.01
CA ALA A 9 -1.34 11.98 8.95
C ALA A 9 -1.13 10.48 8.70
N ILE A 10 -1.23 10.03 7.44
CA ILE A 10 -0.94 8.65 7.04
C ILE A 10 0.47 8.24 7.49
N ARG A 11 1.47 9.06 7.16
CA ARG A 11 2.87 8.75 7.50
C ARG A 11 3.10 8.69 9.01
N SER A 12 2.48 9.59 9.79
CA SER A 12 2.62 9.57 11.26
C SER A 12 1.93 8.38 11.92
N LEU A 13 0.86 7.85 11.31
CA LEU A 13 0.09 6.74 11.86
C LEU A 13 0.65 5.38 11.48
N ALA A 14 1.33 5.27 10.34
CA ALA A 14 1.82 4.01 9.80
C ALA A 14 2.62 3.15 10.81
N PRO A 15 3.58 3.68 11.62
CA PRO A 15 4.28 2.88 12.61
C PRO A 15 3.37 2.28 13.69
N LEU A 16 2.40 3.06 14.17
CA LEU A 16 1.43 2.61 15.16
C LEU A 16 0.48 1.55 14.55
N GLU A 17 0.04 1.76 13.31
CA GLU A 17 -0.78 0.80 12.57
C GLU A 17 -0.03 -0.53 12.40
N MET A 18 1.26 -0.50 12.03
CA MET A 18 2.07 -1.72 11.86
C MET A 18 2.30 -2.45 13.18
N ALA A 19 2.63 -1.71 14.25
CA ALA A 19 2.81 -2.29 15.57
C ALA A 19 1.53 -2.99 16.07
N ARG A 20 0.37 -2.37 15.85
CA ARG A 20 -0.93 -2.96 16.21
C ARG A 20 -1.24 -4.19 15.36
N MET A 21 -0.96 -4.16 14.06
CA MET A 21 -1.19 -5.32 13.18
C MET A 21 -0.27 -6.50 13.52
N LYS A 22 1.02 -6.25 13.77
CA LYS A 22 1.94 -7.29 14.26
C LYS A 22 1.40 -7.93 15.54
N LYS A 23 1.00 -7.11 16.52
CA LYS A 23 0.43 -7.59 17.78
C LYS A 23 -0.85 -8.42 17.57
N ALA A 24 -1.76 -7.95 16.73
CA ALA A 24 -3.02 -8.64 16.43
C ALA A 24 -2.81 -10.00 15.74
N LEU A 25 -1.75 -10.12 14.94
CA LEU A 25 -1.37 -11.34 14.23
C LEU A 25 -0.41 -12.24 15.03
N GLY A 26 -0.07 -11.86 16.27
CA GLY A 26 0.87 -12.63 17.11
C GLY A 26 2.31 -12.63 16.60
N ILE A 27 2.69 -11.66 15.77
CA ILE A 27 4.04 -11.57 15.20
C ILE A 27 4.98 -10.93 16.22
N THR A 28 5.94 -11.71 16.68
CA THR A 28 6.93 -11.32 17.70
C THR A 28 8.27 -10.89 17.12
N GLN A 29 8.56 -11.24 15.86
CA GLN A 29 9.80 -10.85 15.20
C GLN A 29 9.87 -9.34 14.94
N ASP A 30 11.04 -8.76 15.16
CA ASP A 30 11.27 -7.33 14.99
C ASP A 30 11.30 -6.93 13.51
N LYS A 31 11.88 -7.77 12.64
CA LYS A 31 12.03 -7.53 11.21
C LYS A 31 11.37 -8.64 10.37
N ILE A 32 10.99 -8.27 9.15
CA ILE A 32 10.57 -9.21 8.10
C ILE A 32 11.78 -9.34 7.18
N GLU A 33 12.39 -10.53 7.14
CA GLU A 33 13.68 -10.74 6.47
C GLU A 33 13.53 -11.44 5.11
N THR A 34 12.42 -12.14 4.91
CA THR A 34 12.13 -12.88 3.68
C THR A 34 10.82 -12.42 3.04
N PHE A 35 10.71 -12.64 1.72
CA PHE A 35 9.47 -12.34 1.01
C PHE A 35 8.31 -13.23 1.44
N ASP A 36 8.58 -14.48 1.83
CA ASP A 36 7.56 -15.40 2.35
C ASP A 36 7.01 -14.93 3.70
N GLU A 37 7.85 -14.43 4.61
CA GLU A 37 7.40 -13.77 5.83
C GLU A 37 6.54 -12.54 5.53
N PHE A 38 6.98 -11.70 4.60
CA PHE A 38 6.21 -10.54 4.16
C PHE A 38 4.86 -10.96 3.60
N LYS A 39 4.82 -11.96 2.72
CA LYS A 39 3.62 -12.49 2.10
C LYS A 39 2.65 -13.02 3.15
N ASN A 40 3.13 -13.82 4.09
CA ASN A 40 2.32 -14.36 5.18
C ASN A 40 1.76 -13.26 6.08
N PHE A 41 2.58 -12.27 6.44
CA PHE A 41 2.13 -11.11 7.21
C PHE A 41 1.07 -10.32 6.44
N PHE A 42 1.40 -9.88 5.22
CA PHE A 42 0.58 -8.97 4.43
C PHE A 42 -0.77 -9.60 4.10
N MET A 43 -0.80 -10.87 3.70
CA MET A 43 -2.06 -11.55 3.37
C MET A 43 -2.98 -11.71 4.59
N ASN A 44 -2.42 -11.86 5.79
CA ASN A 44 -3.23 -11.92 7.02
C ASN A 44 -3.66 -10.52 7.49
N ALA A 45 -2.78 -9.52 7.39
CA ALA A 45 -3.11 -8.13 7.68
C ALA A 45 -4.18 -7.58 6.71
N ALA A 46 -4.08 -7.92 5.42
CA ALA A 46 -5.02 -7.52 4.38
C ALA A 46 -6.45 -8.00 4.68
N LYS A 47 -6.62 -9.23 5.20
CA LYS A 47 -7.94 -9.74 5.61
C LYS A 47 -8.61 -8.91 6.71
N LEU A 48 -7.83 -8.21 7.53
CA LEU A 48 -8.33 -7.36 8.61
C LEU A 48 -8.62 -5.92 8.14
N CYS A 49 -7.84 -5.41 7.18
CA CYS A 49 -7.83 -4.00 6.84
C CYS A 49 -8.37 -3.65 5.45
N ILE A 50 -8.49 -4.63 4.55
CA ILE A 50 -8.94 -4.43 3.16
C ILE A 50 -10.31 -5.08 3.01
N PRO A 51 -11.39 -4.35 3.33
CA PRO A 51 -12.74 -4.84 3.15
C PRO A 51 -13.10 -4.95 1.64
N PRO A 52 -14.01 -5.87 1.27
CA PRO A 52 -14.37 -6.12 -0.12
C PRO A 52 -14.80 -4.88 -0.91
N PHE A 53 -15.44 -3.90 -0.25
CA PHE A 53 -15.94 -2.68 -0.91
C PHE A 53 -14.84 -1.77 -1.48
N MET A 54 -13.57 -1.96 -1.11
CA MET A 54 -12.47 -1.16 -1.64
C MET A 54 -12.17 -1.47 -3.11
N ASN A 55 -12.70 -2.58 -3.65
CA ASN A 55 -12.55 -3.03 -5.04
C ASN A 55 -11.10 -3.10 -5.52
N GLY A 56 -10.17 -3.35 -4.60
CA GLY A 56 -8.76 -3.57 -4.88
C GLY A 56 -8.42 -5.05 -4.79
N THR A 57 -7.67 -5.56 -5.76
CA THR A 57 -7.03 -6.87 -5.73
C THR A 57 -5.57 -6.72 -5.38
N MET A 58 -5.03 -7.73 -4.71
CA MET A 58 -3.62 -7.84 -4.33
C MET A 58 -3.14 -9.21 -4.80
N ASP A 59 -2.16 -9.23 -5.70
CA ASP A 59 -1.51 -10.45 -6.16
C ASP A 59 -0.05 -10.49 -5.69
N ILE A 60 0.29 -11.59 -5.02
CA ILE A 60 1.60 -11.86 -4.42
C ILE A 60 2.12 -13.26 -4.83
N SER A 61 1.68 -13.72 -6.00
CA SER A 61 2.10 -14.97 -6.62
C SER A 61 3.54 -14.92 -7.15
N ARG A 62 4.01 -13.73 -7.55
CA ARG A 62 5.35 -13.48 -8.07
C ARG A 62 6.33 -13.19 -6.94
N GLU A 63 7.53 -13.75 -7.03
CA GLU A 63 8.60 -13.52 -6.05
C GLU A 63 8.97 -12.03 -5.96
N ASN A 64 9.10 -11.52 -4.74
CA ASN A 64 9.45 -10.13 -4.46
C ASN A 64 8.51 -9.07 -5.07
N VAL A 65 7.31 -9.45 -5.52
CA VAL A 65 6.36 -8.52 -6.14
C VAL A 65 4.99 -8.60 -5.49
N LEU A 66 4.49 -7.47 -5.02
CA LEU A 66 3.09 -7.26 -4.71
C LEU A 66 2.47 -6.40 -5.83
N HIS A 67 1.64 -7.02 -6.65
CA HIS A 67 0.82 -6.32 -7.62
C HIS A 67 -0.47 -5.85 -6.96
N TRP A 68 -0.86 -4.60 -7.20
CA TRP A 68 -2.18 -4.09 -6.84
C TRP A 68 -2.92 -3.65 -8.09
N GLU A 69 -4.23 -3.84 -8.07
CA GLU A 69 -5.10 -3.29 -9.09
C GLU A 69 -6.46 -2.94 -8.48
N PHE A 70 -7.10 -1.90 -8.99
CA PHE A 70 -8.51 -1.62 -8.72
C PHE A 70 -9.34 -1.92 -9.95
N ALA A 71 -10.56 -2.43 -9.75
CA ALA A 71 -11.52 -2.57 -10.83
C ALA A 71 -11.72 -1.23 -11.56
N PRO A 72 -11.91 -1.24 -12.91
CA PRO A 72 -11.94 -0.02 -13.72
C PRO A 72 -12.92 1.04 -13.19
N LYS A 73 -12.43 2.27 -13.01
CA LYS A 73 -13.16 3.42 -12.42
C LYS A 73 -13.89 3.12 -11.09
N ASN A 74 -13.49 2.07 -10.38
CA ASN A 74 -14.21 1.56 -9.22
C ASN A 74 -13.41 1.65 -7.90
N CYS A 75 -12.34 2.45 -7.86
CA CYS A 75 -11.66 2.77 -6.62
C CYS A 75 -12.54 3.66 -5.73
N PHE A 76 -12.73 3.27 -4.47
CA PHE A 76 -13.57 4.02 -3.53
C PHE A 76 -13.06 5.45 -3.30
N ALA A 77 -11.74 5.66 -3.26
CA ALA A 77 -11.15 6.98 -3.07
C ALA A 77 -11.37 7.88 -4.28
N TYR A 78 -11.21 7.35 -5.50
CA TYR A 78 -11.55 8.09 -6.73
C TYR A 78 -13.02 8.53 -6.73
N LYS A 79 -13.95 7.61 -6.45
CA LYS A 79 -15.38 7.91 -6.37
C LYS A 79 -15.70 8.96 -5.30
N GLY A 80 -15.07 8.85 -4.13
CA GLY A 80 -15.23 9.79 -3.02
C GLY A 80 -14.72 11.19 -3.38
N MET A 81 -13.49 11.30 -3.89
CA MET A 81 -12.87 12.57 -4.26
C MET A 81 -13.60 13.26 -5.42
N LYS A 82 -14.09 12.48 -6.40
CA LYS A 82 -14.94 13.00 -7.49
C LYS A 82 -16.25 13.56 -6.95
N ARG A 83 -16.91 12.87 -6.02
CA ARG A 83 -18.18 13.31 -5.43
C ARG A 83 -18.07 14.64 -4.69
N ILE A 84 -16.95 14.89 -4.03
CA ILE A 84 -16.71 16.14 -3.29
C ILE A 84 -16.06 17.24 -4.16
N GLY A 85 -15.90 17.01 -5.47
CA GLY A 85 -15.33 17.98 -6.40
C GLY A 85 -13.84 18.26 -6.23
N ALA A 86 -13.08 17.32 -5.65
CA ALA A 86 -11.66 17.52 -5.31
C ALA A 86 -10.69 16.60 -6.09
N ILE A 87 -11.16 15.95 -7.16
CA ILE A 87 -10.39 14.90 -7.84
C ILE A 87 -9.19 15.42 -8.65
N ASP A 88 -9.29 16.60 -9.24
CA ASP A 88 -8.29 17.10 -10.21
C ASP A 88 -6.89 17.26 -9.61
N ASN A 89 -6.84 17.56 -8.31
CA ASN A 89 -5.59 17.73 -7.57
C ASN A 89 -5.37 16.62 -6.55
N TYR A 90 -6.11 15.51 -6.61
CA TYR A 90 -6.00 14.45 -5.62
C TYR A 90 -4.70 13.64 -5.79
N GLU A 91 -3.92 13.57 -4.72
CA GLU A 91 -2.78 12.65 -4.60
C GLU A 91 -3.24 11.37 -3.90
N CYS A 92 -2.87 10.20 -4.46
CA CYS A 92 -3.43 8.92 -4.01
C CYS A 92 -3.03 8.58 -2.58
N GLY A 93 -3.96 8.75 -1.62
CA GLY A 93 -3.74 8.42 -0.21
C GLY A 93 -3.78 6.91 0.08
N VAL A 94 -4.46 6.12 -0.76
CA VAL A 94 -4.65 4.68 -0.53
C VAL A 94 -3.36 3.92 -0.76
N ILE A 95 -2.76 4.05 -1.95
CA ILE A 95 -1.50 3.36 -2.27
C ILE A 95 -0.33 3.99 -1.51
N TYR A 96 -0.36 5.30 -1.26
CA TYR A 96 0.63 5.96 -0.41
C TYR A 96 0.62 5.43 1.04
N ARG A 97 -0.54 5.01 1.56
CA ARG A 97 -0.62 4.35 2.88
C ARG A 97 0.09 3.00 2.89
N LEU A 98 -0.06 2.18 1.84
CA LEU A 98 0.69 0.92 1.72
C LEU A 98 2.19 1.18 1.71
N ALA A 99 2.65 2.17 0.94
CA ALA A 99 4.05 2.59 0.93
C ALA A 99 4.54 2.98 2.34
N CYS A 100 3.79 3.80 3.08
CA CYS A 100 4.15 4.16 4.45
C CYS A 100 4.16 2.96 5.41
N TRP A 101 3.28 1.98 5.21
CA TRP A 101 3.30 0.72 5.97
C TRP A 101 4.58 -0.06 5.71
N PHE A 102 4.99 -0.19 4.46
CA PHE A 102 6.23 -0.87 4.09
C PHE A 102 7.46 -0.15 4.63
N ASP A 103 7.49 1.19 4.58
CA ASP A 103 8.53 2.01 5.21
C ASP A 103 8.60 1.75 6.72
N ALA A 104 7.45 1.69 7.40
CA ALA A 104 7.36 1.42 8.84
C ALA A 104 7.79 -0.01 9.22
N LEU A 105 7.69 -0.96 8.29
CA LEU A 105 8.22 -2.32 8.45
C LEU A 105 9.71 -2.41 8.12
N GLY A 106 10.33 -1.33 7.64
CA GLY A 106 11.74 -1.30 7.24
C GLY A 106 12.02 -2.00 5.90
N LEU A 107 11.00 -2.16 5.06
CA LEU A 107 11.16 -2.84 3.77
C LEU A 107 11.78 -1.92 2.73
N ILE A 108 12.68 -2.46 1.92
CA ILE A 108 13.24 -1.76 0.75
C ILE A 108 12.46 -2.18 -0.48
N TYR A 109 11.89 -1.22 -1.21
CA TYR A 109 11.09 -1.49 -2.40
C TYR A 109 11.15 -0.36 -3.42
N ARG A 110 10.66 -0.65 -4.61
CA ARG A 110 10.30 0.34 -5.64
C ARG A 110 8.82 0.18 -5.99
N ALA A 111 8.09 1.28 -6.03
CA ALA A 111 6.73 1.31 -6.56
C ALA A 111 6.74 1.72 -8.05
N THR A 112 6.00 0.99 -8.90
CA THR A 112 5.82 1.33 -10.31
C THR A 112 4.34 1.24 -10.68
N PRO A 113 3.71 2.30 -11.18
CA PRO A 113 4.27 3.65 -11.37
C PRO A 113 4.46 4.37 -10.03
N GLU A 114 5.13 5.52 -10.06
CA GLU A 114 5.32 6.34 -8.86
C GLU A 114 3.97 6.82 -8.29
N ILE A 115 3.87 6.83 -6.96
CA ILE A 115 2.63 7.13 -6.24
C ILE A 115 2.46 8.65 -6.11
N THR A 116 1.98 9.28 -7.17
CA THR A 116 1.79 10.73 -7.24
C THR A 116 0.30 11.09 -7.23
N THR A 117 -0.33 11.08 -8.40
CA THR A 117 -1.72 11.49 -8.62
C THR A 117 -2.67 10.28 -8.69
N CYS A 118 -3.97 10.56 -8.80
CA CYS A 118 -4.95 9.52 -9.08
C CYS A 118 -4.80 9.00 -10.53
N GLN A 119 -4.34 7.76 -10.70
CA GLN A 119 -4.23 7.14 -12.03
C GLN A 119 -5.59 7.03 -12.76
N MET A 120 -6.69 6.87 -12.01
CA MET A 120 -8.03 6.85 -12.59
C MET A 120 -8.50 8.20 -13.14
N LEU A 121 -7.75 9.29 -12.93
CA LEU A 121 -8.06 10.57 -13.57
C LEU A 121 -7.64 10.54 -15.05
N SER A 122 -6.46 9.98 -15.35
CA SER A 122 -5.88 9.91 -16.69
C SER A 122 -6.23 8.64 -17.47
N GLY A 123 -6.70 7.58 -16.80
CA GLY A 123 -7.01 6.30 -17.43
C GLY A 123 -8.23 5.60 -16.82
N GLU A 124 -8.61 4.44 -17.35
CA GLU A 124 -9.75 3.67 -16.84
C GLU A 124 -9.39 2.82 -15.62
N THR A 125 -8.13 2.42 -15.49
CA THR A 125 -7.63 1.52 -14.45
C THR A 125 -6.68 2.24 -13.49
N CYS A 126 -6.40 1.59 -12.37
CA CYS A 126 -5.37 2.01 -11.42
C CYS A 126 -4.70 0.75 -10.89
N GLY A 127 -3.40 0.62 -11.13
CA GLY A 127 -2.65 -0.56 -10.73
C GLY A 127 -1.16 -0.33 -10.79
N GLY A 128 -0.41 -1.32 -10.33
CA GLY A 128 1.05 -1.27 -10.32
C GLY A 128 1.68 -2.34 -9.45
N ASP A 129 3.00 -2.26 -9.33
CA ASP A 129 3.83 -3.22 -8.62
C ASP A 129 4.67 -2.55 -7.53
N PHE A 130 4.66 -3.13 -6.33
CA PHE A 130 5.69 -2.94 -5.32
C PHE A 130 6.70 -4.07 -5.50
N VAL A 131 7.91 -3.72 -5.94
CA VAL A 131 9.01 -4.67 -6.12
C VAL A 131 9.96 -4.54 -4.94
N PHE A 132 10.01 -5.56 -4.09
CA PHE A 132 10.79 -5.59 -2.86
C PHE A 132 12.21 -6.11 -3.09
N LYS A 133 13.12 -5.75 -2.20
CA LYS A 133 14.48 -6.32 -2.14
C LYS A 133 14.60 -7.24 -0.92
N PHE A 134 14.23 -8.51 -1.10
CA PHE A 134 14.58 -9.59 -0.17
C PHE A 134 15.68 -10.45 -0.78
N GLY A 135 16.55 -11.06 0.04
CA GLY A 135 17.54 -12.03 -0.43
C GLY A 135 18.74 -11.47 -1.20
N GLN A 136 18.89 -10.15 -1.35
CA GLN A 136 20.17 -9.57 -1.78
C GLN A 136 21.08 -9.52 -0.54
N ALA A 137 22.07 -10.41 -0.49
CA ALA A 137 23.19 -10.26 0.42
C ALA A 137 23.74 -8.83 0.26
N VAL A 138 23.82 -8.10 1.37
CA VAL A 138 24.63 -6.87 1.42
C VAL A 138 26.04 -7.34 1.10
N ALA A 139 26.50 -7.11 -0.12
CA ALA A 139 27.92 -7.26 -0.43
C ALA A 139 28.64 -6.25 0.46
N SER A 140 29.35 -6.79 1.46
CA SER A 140 30.26 -6.07 2.34
C SER A 140 31.32 -5.29 1.57
#